data_AF-A0A9P8N6G6-F1
#
_entry.id   AF-A0A9P8N6G6-F1
#
_cell.length_a   1.000
_cell.length_b   1.000
_cell.length_c   1.000
_cell.angle_alpha   90.00
_cell.angle_beta   90.00
_cell.angle_gamma   90.00
#
_symmetry.space_group_name_H-M   'P 1'
#
loop_
_entity.id
_entity.type
_entity.pdbx_description
1 polymer ?
#
loop_
_entity_poly.entity_id
_entity_poly.type
_entity_poly.pdbx_seq_one_letter_code
_entity_poly.pdbx_strand_id
1 'polypeptide(L)'
;MELGMPASASGSPFRSHILPLAHQHQGVLHALLGLSACHMGLSRAEETIPEATTLGLQHRADALVCLGLLLLKEASQGLTAAEEEFVLAMVVLLVFHDICESGVSSHGAHLTGMAFLCSRIASPSAYPRRTTASMFFLVTLAWLDMLRGFSGAEKLAYSNVVRKCVRDHGSLHLQTFIGCHPSIFYQIGLTLEAAKAHRQGSLSTAQFQATLDDTETFLRGWDSDQAVYPTPEPEWKLLADAYCHACLLRVMRWPDTFALPCTDERIQASVVAILDIAATIPRTSRFYKRLLFPLFMAGADAASLHQMHYVRLCIDEIKESTGIPHHALTQLLTDVWEERRTNPRGLRNVPWMEFYTAF
;
A
#
# COMPACT_ATOMS: atom_id res chain seq x y z
N MET A 1 -19.13 6.77 -4.41
CA MET A 1 -17.92 7.31 -3.75
C MET A 1 -18.27 8.52 -2.88
N GLU A 2 -19.11 8.30 -1.87
CA GLU A 2 -19.32 9.19 -0.72
C GLU A 2 -19.16 8.34 0.53
N LEU A 3 -17.92 8.21 0.99
CA LEU A 3 -17.65 7.77 2.35
C LEU A 3 -17.72 9.04 3.20
N GLY A 4 -18.68 9.08 4.12
CA GLY A 4 -19.10 10.25 4.88
C GLY A 4 -17.96 11.15 5.34
N MET A 5 -18.04 12.42 4.92
CA MET A 5 -17.25 13.52 5.47
C MET A 5 -18.15 14.75 5.54
N PRO A 6 -18.33 15.39 6.70
CA PRO A 6 -18.72 16.78 6.73
C PRO A 6 -17.57 17.63 6.15
N ALA A 7 -17.94 18.63 5.37
CA ALA A 7 -17.02 19.59 4.77
C ALA A 7 -16.14 20.25 5.86
N SER A 8 -14.86 19.91 5.88
CA SER A 8 -13.81 20.75 6.45
C SER A 8 -12.62 20.78 5.49
N ALA A 9 -11.85 21.86 5.56
CA ALA A 9 -11.05 22.52 4.51
C ALA A 9 -10.00 21.72 3.70
N SER A 10 -9.95 20.39 3.75
CA SER A 10 -9.15 19.56 2.86
C SER A 10 -10.03 18.49 2.19
N GLY A 11 -10.50 18.77 0.97
CA GLY A 11 -11.34 17.87 0.20
C GLY A 11 -10.67 16.52 -0.09
N SER A 12 -11.48 15.48 -0.35
CA SER A 12 -10.98 14.16 -0.78
C SER A 12 -10.02 14.30 -1.98
N PRO A 13 -8.81 13.71 -1.93
CA PRO A 13 -7.87 13.75 -3.06
C PRO A 13 -8.45 13.22 -4.38
N PHE A 14 -9.39 12.29 -4.31
CA PHE A 14 -10.12 11.79 -5.48
C PHE A 14 -11.02 12.88 -6.08
N ARG A 15 -11.66 13.71 -5.24
CA ARG A 15 -12.50 14.83 -5.71
C ARG A 15 -11.65 15.98 -6.24
N SER A 16 -10.49 16.26 -5.62
CA SER A 16 -9.64 17.39 -6.02
C SER A 16 -8.73 17.09 -7.20
N HIS A 17 -8.32 15.83 -7.40
CA HIS A 17 -7.32 15.48 -8.42
C HIS A 17 -7.86 14.54 -9.49
N ILE A 18 -8.64 13.50 -9.14
CA ILE A 18 -9.12 12.53 -10.13
C ILE A 18 -10.34 13.04 -10.89
N LEU A 19 -11.34 13.58 -10.17
CA LEU A 19 -12.59 14.00 -10.79
C LEU A 19 -12.41 15.10 -11.87
N PRO A 20 -11.57 16.14 -11.68
CA PRO A 20 -11.31 17.11 -12.74
C PRO A 20 -10.67 16.48 -13.99
N LEU A 21 -9.72 15.56 -13.81
CA LEU A 21 -9.07 14.85 -14.92
C LEU A 21 -10.04 13.94 -15.67
N ALA A 22 -10.99 13.31 -14.98
CA ALA A 22 -12.04 12.51 -15.61
C ALA A 22 -12.94 13.35 -16.54
N HIS A 23 -13.20 14.61 -16.21
CA HIS A 23 -13.95 15.52 -17.10
C HIS A 23 -13.12 15.97 -18.32
N GLN A 24 -11.79 15.89 -18.24
CA GLN A 24 -10.88 16.37 -19.28
C GLN A 24 -10.42 15.27 -20.24
N HIS A 25 -10.38 14.01 -19.80
CA HIS A 25 -9.83 12.90 -20.59
C HIS A 25 -10.67 11.62 -20.49
N GLN A 26 -11.12 11.11 -21.64
CA GLN A 26 -11.99 9.92 -21.72
C GLN A 26 -11.37 8.68 -21.09
N GLY A 27 -10.07 8.45 -21.25
CA GLY A 27 -9.42 7.29 -20.62
C GLY A 27 -9.46 7.34 -19.09
N VAL A 28 -9.38 8.54 -18.49
CA VAL A 28 -9.48 8.70 -17.03
C VAL A 28 -10.93 8.46 -16.58
N LEU A 29 -11.90 8.97 -17.35
CA LEU A 29 -13.32 8.70 -17.12
C LEU A 29 -13.63 7.21 -17.15
N HIS A 30 -13.18 6.49 -18.20
CA HIS A 30 -13.38 5.06 -18.31
C HIS A 30 -12.73 4.29 -17.16
N ALA A 31 -11.50 4.63 -16.77
CA ALA A 31 -10.85 3.99 -15.62
C ALA A 31 -11.64 4.20 -14.31
N LEU A 32 -12.19 5.40 -14.11
CA LEU A 32 -12.99 5.73 -12.94
C LEU A 32 -14.35 5.01 -12.93
N LEU A 33 -15.03 4.94 -14.09
CA LEU A 33 -16.30 4.23 -14.24
C LEU A 33 -16.11 2.72 -14.05
N GLY A 34 -15.04 2.14 -14.60
CA GLY A 34 -14.70 0.73 -14.42
C GLY A 34 -14.49 0.38 -12.95
N LEU A 35 -13.67 1.16 -12.24
CA LEU A 35 -13.47 1.00 -10.79
C LEU A 35 -14.78 1.17 -10.00
N SER A 36 -15.61 2.15 -10.36
CA SER A 36 -16.88 2.41 -9.68
C SER A 36 -17.86 1.25 -9.86
N ALA A 37 -17.96 0.70 -11.08
CA ALA A 37 -18.81 -0.45 -11.38
C ALA A 37 -18.35 -1.70 -10.62
N CYS A 38 -17.03 -1.95 -10.55
CA CYS A 38 -16.45 -3.03 -9.76
C CYS A 38 -16.79 -2.89 -8.27
N HIS A 39 -16.57 -1.72 -7.68
CA HIS A 39 -16.88 -1.46 -6.27
C HIS A 39 -18.38 -1.62 -5.94
N MET A 40 -19.26 -1.12 -6.82
CA MET A 40 -20.71 -1.27 -6.66
C MET A 40 -21.15 -2.74 -6.76
N GLY A 41 -20.53 -3.51 -7.66
CA GLY A 41 -20.79 -4.95 -7.79
C GLY A 41 -20.38 -5.74 -6.55
N LEU A 42 -19.30 -5.33 -5.86
CA LEU A 42 -18.80 -6.00 -4.66
C LEU A 42 -19.54 -5.58 -3.37
N SER A 43 -20.00 -4.32 -3.29
CA SER A 43 -20.69 -3.80 -2.10
C SER A 43 -22.11 -4.34 -1.93
N ARG A 44 -22.73 -4.88 -2.98
CA ARG A 44 -24.06 -5.51 -2.95
C ARG A 44 -23.91 -7.02 -2.82
N ALA A 45 -23.65 -7.47 -1.59
CA ALA A 45 -23.34 -8.87 -1.26
C ALA A 45 -24.44 -9.91 -1.59
N GLU A 46 -25.62 -9.51 -2.06
CA GLU A 46 -26.76 -10.42 -2.29
C GLU A 46 -27.09 -10.65 -3.78
N GLU A 47 -26.62 -9.79 -4.69
CA GLU A 47 -26.85 -9.95 -6.13
C GLU A 47 -25.65 -9.40 -6.91
N THR A 48 -24.73 -10.27 -7.32
CA THR A 48 -23.72 -9.91 -8.32
C THR A 48 -24.48 -9.53 -9.58
N ILE A 49 -24.67 -8.23 -9.84
CA ILE A 49 -25.36 -7.76 -11.04
C ILE A 49 -24.42 -8.05 -12.22
N PRO A 50 -24.70 -9.06 -13.08
CA PRO A 50 -23.77 -9.48 -14.13
C PRO A 50 -23.47 -8.33 -15.12
N GLU A 51 -24.44 -7.43 -15.27
CA GLU A 51 -24.33 -6.20 -16.05
C GLU A 51 -23.29 -5.23 -15.49
N ALA A 52 -23.20 -5.07 -14.16
CA ALA A 52 -22.22 -4.17 -13.53
C ALA A 52 -20.78 -4.69 -13.71
N THR A 53 -20.58 -6.00 -13.56
CA THR A 53 -19.28 -6.64 -13.81
C THR A 53 -18.88 -6.50 -15.29
N THR A 54 -19.81 -6.77 -16.20
CA THR A 54 -19.56 -6.66 -17.65
C THR A 54 -19.22 -5.22 -18.05
N LEU A 55 -19.98 -4.25 -17.56
CA LEU A 55 -19.74 -2.83 -17.80
C LEU A 55 -18.40 -2.38 -17.21
N GLY A 56 -18.05 -2.86 -16.01
CA GLY A 56 -16.76 -2.61 -15.38
C GLY A 56 -15.58 -3.08 -16.24
N LEU A 57 -15.67 -4.28 -16.80
CA LEU A 57 -14.67 -4.84 -17.70
C LEU A 57 -14.58 -4.09 -19.04
N GLN A 58 -15.71 -3.66 -19.60
CA GLN A 58 -15.72 -2.85 -20.83
C GLN A 58 -14.99 -1.52 -20.62
N HIS A 59 -15.35 -0.78 -19.57
CA HIS A 59 -14.67 0.48 -19.25
C HIS A 59 -13.19 0.30 -18.91
N ARG A 60 -12.81 -0.82 -18.28
CA ARG A 60 -11.40 -1.17 -18.07
C ARG A 60 -10.67 -1.36 -19.41
N ALA A 61 -11.27 -2.07 -20.36
CA ALA A 61 -10.69 -2.27 -21.69
C ALA A 61 -10.51 -0.94 -22.44
N ASP A 62 -11.53 -0.07 -22.43
CA ASP A 62 -11.47 1.25 -23.06
C ASP A 62 -10.36 2.12 -22.44
N ALA A 63 -10.24 2.11 -21.11
CA ALA A 63 -9.17 2.82 -20.41
C ALA A 63 -7.77 2.31 -20.81
N LEU A 64 -7.60 0.99 -20.97
CA LEU A 64 -6.34 0.40 -21.42
C LEU A 64 -5.99 0.80 -22.86
N VAL A 65 -6.99 0.90 -23.74
CA VAL A 65 -6.79 1.41 -25.12
C VAL A 65 -6.32 2.85 -25.08
N CYS A 66 -6.99 3.74 -24.33
CA CYS A 66 -6.57 5.13 -24.17
C CYS A 66 -5.16 5.26 -23.57
N LEU A 67 -4.84 4.45 -22.56
CA LEU A 67 -3.51 4.40 -21.97
C LEU A 67 -2.46 3.98 -23.01
N GLY A 68 -2.74 2.95 -23.81
CA GLY A 68 -1.86 2.50 -24.89
C GLY A 68 -1.56 3.61 -25.91
N LEU A 69 -2.56 4.40 -26.29
CA LEU A 69 -2.38 5.54 -27.20
C LEU A 69 -1.47 6.62 -26.62
N LEU A 70 -1.63 6.98 -25.34
CA LEU A 70 -0.72 7.94 -24.69
C LEU A 70 0.70 7.38 -24.55
N LEU A 71 0.87 6.09 -24.28
CA LEU A 71 2.20 5.46 -24.21
C LEU A 71 2.89 5.42 -25.59
N LEU A 72 2.14 5.18 -26.67
CA LEU A 72 2.67 5.28 -28.04
C LEU A 72 3.10 6.72 -28.38
N LYS A 73 2.33 7.71 -27.92
CA LYS A 73 2.70 9.13 -28.05
C LYS A 73 3.97 9.44 -27.26
N GLU A 74 4.07 8.99 -26.01
CA GLU A 74 5.27 9.15 -25.19
C GLU A 74 6.51 8.62 -25.90
N ALA A 75 6.43 7.42 -26.50
CA ALA A 75 7.56 6.80 -27.19
C ALA A 75 8.02 7.55 -28.46
N SER A 76 7.13 8.32 -29.10
CA SER A 76 7.41 8.96 -30.39
C SER A 76 7.64 10.47 -30.28
N GLN A 77 6.93 11.16 -29.39
CA GLN A 77 6.87 12.62 -29.30
C GLN A 77 7.04 13.15 -27.87
N GLY A 78 6.91 12.29 -26.86
CA GLY A 78 6.82 12.68 -25.46
C GLY A 78 5.43 13.20 -25.07
N LEU A 79 5.12 13.14 -23.78
CA LEU A 79 3.88 13.65 -23.21
C LEU A 79 4.01 15.11 -22.75
N THR A 80 2.89 15.83 -22.82
CA THR A 80 2.71 17.10 -22.11
C THR A 80 2.47 16.83 -20.61
N ALA A 81 2.65 17.84 -19.76
CA ALA A 81 2.43 17.70 -18.31
C ALA A 81 1.00 17.22 -17.96
N ALA A 82 -0.02 17.70 -18.67
CA ALA A 82 -1.40 17.27 -18.48
C ALA A 82 -1.59 15.79 -18.87
N GLU A 83 -0.95 15.35 -19.97
CA GLU A 83 -1.04 13.95 -20.40
C GLU A 83 -0.29 12.99 -19.46
N GLU A 84 0.82 13.44 -18.86
CA GLU A 84 1.48 12.69 -17.79
C GLU A 84 0.52 12.46 -16.61
N GLU A 85 -0.25 13.48 -16.21
CA GLU A 85 -1.28 13.34 -15.16
C GLU A 85 -2.41 12.40 -15.57
N PHE A 86 -2.86 12.44 -16.83
CA PHE A 86 -3.86 11.48 -17.32
C PHE A 86 -3.35 10.04 -17.24
N VAL A 87 -2.10 9.79 -17.64
CA VAL A 87 -1.46 8.48 -17.54
C VAL A 87 -1.40 8.03 -16.08
N LEU A 88 -0.88 8.87 -15.19
CA LEU A 88 -0.78 8.55 -13.76
C LEU A 88 -2.14 8.23 -13.14
N ALA A 89 -3.16 9.05 -13.43
CA ALA A 89 -4.51 8.85 -12.92
C ALA A 89 -5.13 7.53 -13.43
N MET A 90 -5.01 7.25 -14.73
CA MET A 90 -5.49 5.98 -15.31
C MET A 90 -4.80 4.79 -14.65
N VAL A 91 -3.48 4.82 -14.49
CA VAL A 91 -2.76 3.70 -13.87
C VAL A 91 -3.16 3.49 -12.40
N VAL A 92 -3.27 4.55 -11.61
CA VAL A 92 -3.74 4.43 -10.21
C VAL A 92 -5.13 3.80 -10.14
N LEU A 93 -6.05 4.25 -10.98
CA LEU A 93 -7.42 3.71 -11.03
C LEU A 93 -7.47 2.26 -11.49
N LEU A 94 -6.67 1.89 -12.49
CA LEU A 94 -6.55 0.51 -12.98
C LEU A 94 -5.94 -0.42 -11.92
N VAL A 95 -4.95 0.04 -11.16
CA VAL A 95 -4.38 -0.74 -10.04
C VAL A 95 -5.41 -0.92 -8.92
N PHE A 96 -6.18 0.12 -8.59
CA PHE A 96 -7.27 -0.03 -7.63
C PHE A 96 -8.37 -0.95 -8.14
N HIS A 97 -8.63 -0.97 -9.45
CA HIS A 97 -9.58 -1.91 -10.05
C HIS A 97 -9.10 -3.34 -9.86
N ASP A 98 -7.83 -3.65 -10.18
CA ASP A 98 -7.23 -4.98 -9.91
C ASP A 98 -7.39 -5.39 -8.44
N ILE A 99 -7.07 -4.48 -7.51
CA ILE A 99 -7.15 -4.74 -6.07
C ILE A 99 -8.60 -4.99 -5.63
N CYS A 100 -9.58 -4.29 -6.22
CA CYS A 100 -10.98 -4.53 -5.92
C CYS A 100 -11.45 -5.89 -6.47
N GLU A 101 -11.11 -6.20 -7.72
CA GLU A 101 -11.59 -7.38 -8.43
C GLU A 101 -11.03 -8.69 -7.86
N SER A 102 -9.70 -8.78 -7.71
CA SER A 102 -9.02 -10.03 -7.34
C SER A 102 -8.26 -9.94 -6.02
N GLY A 103 -8.08 -8.74 -5.48
CA GLY A 103 -7.16 -8.48 -4.37
C GLY A 103 -5.68 -8.59 -4.75
N VAL A 104 -5.36 -8.83 -6.03
CA VAL A 104 -3.99 -8.98 -6.54
C VAL A 104 -3.81 -8.12 -7.80
N SER A 105 -2.79 -7.28 -7.83
CA SER A 105 -2.41 -6.62 -9.08
C SER A 105 -1.70 -7.60 -10.00
N SER A 106 -2.25 -7.81 -11.21
CA SER A 106 -1.77 -8.70 -12.27
C SER A 106 -0.26 -8.55 -12.52
N HIS A 107 0.55 -9.35 -11.82
CA HIS A 107 2.03 -9.35 -11.85
C HIS A 107 2.71 -7.97 -11.65
N GLY A 108 1.96 -6.99 -11.13
CA GLY A 108 2.42 -5.60 -10.97
C GLY A 108 2.88 -4.92 -12.26
N ALA A 109 2.39 -5.35 -13.43
CA ALA A 109 2.78 -4.81 -14.74
C ALA A 109 2.54 -3.30 -14.83
N HIS A 110 1.40 -2.83 -14.30
CA HIS A 110 1.07 -1.41 -14.19
C HIS A 110 2.11 -0.63 -13.37
N LEU A 111 2.46 -1.13 -12.17
CA LEU A 111 3.43 -0.47 -11.30
C LEU A 111 4.82 -0.44 -11.94
N THR A 112 5.30 -1.58 -12.47
CA THR A 112 6.60 -1.67 -13.14
C THR A 112 6.67 -0.76 -14.37
N GLY A 113 5.61 -0.72 -15.19
CA GLY A 113 5.53 0.15 -16.37
C GLY A 113 5.66 1.64 -16.06
N MET A 114 5.26 2.06 -14.85
CA MET A 114 5.34 3.46 -14.42
C MET A 114 6.69 3.86 -13.81
N ALA A 115 7.65 2.94 -13.66
CA ALA A 115 8.93 3.23 -13.02
C ALA A 115 9.70 4.37 -13.69
N PHE A 116 9.69 4.41 -15.02
CA PHE A 116 10.34 5.48 -15.79
C PHE A 116 9.67 6.84 -15.55
N LEU A 117 8.34 6.93 -15.68
CA LEU A 117 7.63 8.21 -15.50
C LEU A 117 7.74 8.72 -14.05
N CYS A 118 7.60 7.83 -13.07
CA CYS A 118 7.77 8.17 -11.66
C CYS A 118 9.19 8.70 -11.38
N SER A 119 10.22 8.08 -11.97
CA SER A 119 11.60 8.53 -11.84
C SER A 119 11.81 9.90 -12.51
N ARG A 120 11.19 10.15 -13.67
CA ARG A 120 11.22 11.45 -14.35
C ARG A 120 10.62 12.54 -13.48
N ILE A 121 9.45 12.31 -12.89
CA ILE A 121 8.78 13.27 -11.99
C ILE A 121 9.62 13.50 -10.72
N ALA A 122 10.21 12.44 -10.18
CA ALA A 122 11.06 12.51 -8.98
C ALA A 122 12.42 13.20 -9.22
N SER A 123 12.87 13.32 -10.46
CA SER A 123 14.12 14.00 -10.81
C SER A 123 14.09 15.47 -10.39
N PRO A 124 15.18 16.03 -9.83
CA PRO A 124 15.26 17.45 -9.49
C PRO A 124 14.97 18.38 -10.67
N SER A 125 15.33 17.97 -11.89
CA SER A 125 15.07 18.73 -13.12
C SER A 125 13.58 18.90 -13.43
N ALA A 126 12.72 18.03 -12.89
CA ALA A 126 11.27 18.10 -13.07
C ALA A 126 10.57 19.00 -12.04
N TYR A 127 11.27 19.56 -11.04
CA TYR A 127 10.66 20.39 -9.99
C TYR A 127 9.70 21.47 -10.51
N PRO A 128 10.03 22.24 -11.58
CA PRO A 128 9.12 23.28 -12.10
C PRO A 128 7.82 22.73 -12.72
N ARG A 129 7.78 21.44 -13.08
CA ARG A 129 6.63 20.78 -13.71
C ARG A 129 5.77 19.99 -12.71
N ARG A 130 6.21 19.88 -11.45
CA ARG A 130 5.46 19.13 -10.43
C ARG A 130 4.23 19.91 -10.00
N THR A 131 3.08 19.28 -10.16
CA THR A 131 1.81 19.76 -9.62
C THR A 131 1.45 18.98 -8.36
N THR A 132 0.53 19.52 -7.55
CA THR A 132 -0.04 18.79 -6.41
C THR A 132 -0.69 17.46 -6.84
N ALA A 133 -1.36 17.43 -8.00
CA ALA A 133 -1.99 16.23 -8.53
C ALA A 133 -0.96 15.15 -8.92
N SER A 134 0.06 15.52 -9.69
CA SER A 134 1.14 14.59 -10.08
C SER A 134 1.84 13.98 -8.85
N MET A 135 2.05 14.77 -7.80
CA MET A 135 2.66 14.30 -6.56
C MET A 135 1.72 13.41 -5.74
N PHE A 136 0.41 13.69 -5.70
CA PHE A 136 -0.57 12.78 -5.13
C PHE A 136 -0.53 11.39 -5.80
N PHE A 137 -0.47 11.35 -7.13
CA PHE A 137 -0.35 10.09 -7.86
C PHE A 137 0.99 9.40 -7.64
N LEU A 138 2.11 10.14 -7.65
CA LEU A 138 3.43 9.59 -7.37
C LEU A 138 3.49 8.94 -5.98
N VAL A 139 2.96 9.62 -4.97
CA VAL A 139 2.87 9.10 -3.59
C VAL A 139 2.04 7.82 -3.56
N THR A 140 0.90 7.80 -4.24
CA THR A 140 0.00 6.64 -4.29
C THR A 140 0.69 5.43 -4.95
N LEU A 141 1.31 5.64 -6.11
CA LEU A 141 2.03 4.58 -6.82
C LEU A 141 3.25 4.09 -6.03
N ALA A 142 4.01 5.00 -5.40
CA ALA A 142 5.18 4.63 -4.62
C ALA A 142 4.80 3.82 -3.37
N TRP A 143 3.67 4.12 -2.74
CA TRP A 143 3.11 3.29 -1.67
C TRP A 143 2.73 1.89 -2.18
N LEU A 144 2.04 1.80 -3.31
CA LEU A 144 1.63 0.53 -3.89
C LEU A 144 2.83 -0.34 -4.32
N ASP A 145 3.87 0.27 -4.90
CA ASP A 145 5.14 -0.41 -5.20
C ASP A 145 5.84 -0.90 -3.93
N MET A 146 5.80 -0.11 -2.86
CA MET A 146 6.37 -0.51 -1.57
C MET A 146 5.61 -1.70 -0.96
N LEU A 147 4.27 -1.70 -0.96
CA LEU A 147 3.47 -2.85 -0.51
C LEU A 147 3.82 -4.12 -1.29
N ARG A 148 4.05 -3.99 -2.60
CA ARG A 148 4.54 -5.11 -3.42
C ARG A 148 5.91 -5.58 -2.95
N GLY A 149 6.81 -4.66 -2.61
CA GLY A 149 8.12 -4.95 -2.01
C GLY A 149 8.04 -5.73 -0.69
N PHE A 150 7.05 -5.45 0.17
CA PHE A 150 6.85 -6.22 1.42
C PHE A 150 6.62 -7.72 1.13
N SER A 151 5.87 -8.03 0.07
CA SER A 151 5.63 -9.42 -0.38
C SER A 151 6.82 -10.09 -1.06
N GLY A 152 7.87 -9.34 -1.37
CA GLY A 152 9.05 -9.81 -2.09
C GLY A 152 9.88 -8.62 -2.56
N ALA A 153 11.08 -8.46 -1.99
CA ALA A 153 11.92 -7.29 -2.25
C ALA A 153 12.32 -7.17 -3.72
N GLU A 154 12.48 -8.30 -4.42
CA GLU A 154 12.74 -8.36 -5.86
C GLU A 154 11.65 -7.67 -6.70
N LYS A 155 10.43 -7.60 -6.18
CA LYS A 155 9.28 -7.00 -6.86
C LYS A 155 9.30 -5.48 -6.76
N LEU A 156 10.15 -4.86 -5.95
CA LEU A 156 10.26 -3.40 -5.85
C LEU A 156 10.74 -2.81 -7.18
N ALA A 157 9.96 -1.93 -7.82
CA ALA A 157 10.33 -1.33 -9.11
C ALA A 157 10.89 0.08 -8.99
N TYR A 158 10.44 0.87 -8.01
CA TYR A 158 10.84 2.27 -7.94
C TYR A 158 12.18 2.43 -7.23
N SER A 159 12.93 3.44 -7.64
CA SER A 159 14.25 3.72 -7.09
C SER A 159 14.18 4.52 -5.79
N ASN A 160 15.31 4.58 -5.08
CA ASN A 160 15.46 5.48 -3.92
C ASN A 160 15.14 6.94 -4.26
N VAL A 161 15.41 7.37 -5.51
CA VAL A 161 15.14 8.76 -5.94
C VAL A 161 13.64 9.08 -5.84
N VAL A 162 12.79 8.14 -6.24
CA VAL A 162 11.33 8.30 -6.12
C VAL A 162 10.90 8.38 -4.66
N ARG A 163 11.39 7.46 -3.82
CA ARG A 163 11.05 7.43 -2.39
C ARG A 163 11.55 8.67 -1.66
N LYS A 164 12.75 9.14 -1.99
CA LYS A 164 13.33 10.38 -1.45
C LYS A 164 12.50 11.58 -1.86
N CYS A 165 12.06 11.65 -3.13
CA CYS A 165 11.16 12.69 -3.60
C CYS A 165 9.85 12.70 -2.80
N VAL A 166 9.23 11.54 -2.57
CA VAL A 166 8.01 11.42 -1.75
C VAL A 166 8.24 11.93 -0.32
N ARG A 167 9.37 11.58 0.30
CA ARG A 167 9.72 12.06 1.65
C ARG A 167 9.96 13.56 1.70
N ASP A 168 10.76 14.08 0.77
CA ASP A 168 11.28 15.45 0.80
C ASP A 168 10.30 16.48 0.20
N HIS A 169 9.25 16.03 -0.51
CA HIS A 169 8.30 16.93 -1.15
C HIS A 169 7.53 17.82 -0.15
N GLY A 170 7.40 17.40 1.11
CA GLY A 170 6.74 18.18 2.16
C GLY A 170 5.21 18.19 2.05
N SER A 171 4.61 17.52 1.05
CA SER A 171 3.18 17.30 1.05
C SER A 171 2.82 16.19 2.03
N LEU A 172 1.78 16.42 2.82
CA LEU A 172 1.29 15.45 3.80
C LEU A 172 0.37 14.40 3.13
N HIS A 173 0.47 14.22 1.81
CA HIS A 173 -0.37 13.30 1.03
C HIS A 173 -0.21 11.85 1.48
N LEU A 174 1.03 11.41 1.77
CA LEU A 174 1.27 10.04 2.21
C LEU A 174 0.58 9.75 3.53
N GLN A 175 0.74 10.63 4.54
CA GLN A 175 0.04 10.50 5.82
C GLN A 175 -1.47 10.60 5.63
N THR A 176 -1.93 11.62 4.92
CA THR A 176 -3.36 11.88 4.72
C THR A 176 -4.05 10.71 4.04
N PHE A 177 -3.42 10.11 3.03
CA PHE A 177 -4.01 9.04 2.25
C PHE A 177 -3.81 7.66 2.89
N ILE A 178 -2.58 7.33 3.29
CA ILE A 178 -2.17 5.99 3.74
C ILE A 178 -2.14 5.88 5.26
N GLY A 179 -1.67 6.92 5.95
CA GLY A 179 -1.42 6.90 7.40
C GLY A 179 0.03 6.69 7.79
N CYS A 180 0.90 6.36 6.83
CA CYS A 180 2.33 6.16 7.08
C CYS A 180 3.09 7.49 7.10
N HIS A 181 3.98 7.69 8.09
CA HIS A 181 4.86 8.85 8.14
C HIS A 181 5.93 8.78 7.02
N PRO A 182 6.28 9.88 6.32
CA PRO A 182 7.23 9.84 5.20
C PRO A 182 8.62 9.33 5.58
N SER A 183 9.09 9.62 6.79
CA SER A 183 10.36 9.08 7.31
C SER A 183 10.34 7.56 7.48
N ILE A 184 9.24 7.00 8.00
CA ILE A 184 9.07 5.54 8.15
C ILE A 184 9.04 4.89 6.77
N PHE A 185 8.22 5.42 5.86
CA PHE A 185 8.13 4.98 4.46
C PHE A 185 9.49 4.99 3.76
N TYR A 186 10.25 6.07 3.95
CA TYR A 186 11.57 6.18 3.34
C TYR A 186 12.54 5.14 3.91
N GLN A 187 12.59 5.01 5.24
CA GLN A 187 13.51 4.08 5.89
C GLN A 187 13.25 2.64 5.45
N ILE A 188 12.00 2.17 5.53
CA ILE A 188 11.69 0.79 5.11
C ILE A 188 11.91 0.58 3.61
N GLY A 189 11.76 1.64 2.82
CA GLY A 189 12.10 1.63 1.40
C GLY A 189 13.59 1.42 1.11
N LEU A 190 14.48 1.96 1.94
CA LEU A 190 15.92 1.67 1.86
C LEU A 190 16.21 0.22 2.21
N THR A 191 15.56 -0.30 3.25
CA THR A 191 15.71 -1.71 3.67
C THR A 191 15.25 -2.67 2.58
N LEU A 192 14.13 -2.37 1.93
CA LEU A 192 13.60 -3.16 0.81
C LEU A 192 14.54 -3.17 -0.40
N GLU A 193 15.16 -2.03 -0.71
CA GLU A 193 16.15 -1.93 -1.79
C GLU A 193 17.43 -2.70 -1.46
N ALA A 194 17.89 -2.64 -0.20
CA ALA A 194 19.01 -3.45 0.29
C ALA A 194 18.69 -4.95 0.26
N ALA A 195 17.47 -5.36 0.65
CA ALA A 195 17.02 -6.74 0.57
C ALA A 195 16.97 -7.24 -0.89
N LYS A 196 16.55 -6.39 -1.83
CA LYS A 196 16.60 -6.68 -3.26
C LYS A 196 18.04 -6.87 -3.74
N ALA A 197 18.95 -5.98 -3.37
CA ALA A 197 20.37 -6.07 -3.73
C ALA A 197 21.04 -7.32 -3.14
N HIS A 198 20.74 -7.65 -1.88
CA HIS A 198 21.22 -8.86 -1.22
C HIS A 198 20.76 -10.12 -1.94
N ARG A 199 19.46 -10.19 -2.28
CA ARG A 199 18.89 -11.30 -3.06
C ARG A 199 19.53 -11.45 -4.44
N GLN A 200 19.91 -10.34 -5.07
CA GLN A 200 20.61 -10.32 -6.36
C GLN A 200 22.11 -10.62 -6.25
N GLY A 201 22.65 -10.78 -5.04
CA GLY A 201 24.08 -11.01 -4.79
C GLY A 201 24.95 -9.76 -4.94
N SER A 202 24.37 -8.57 -5.11
CA SER A 202 25.10 -7.31 -5.23
C SER A 202 25.40 -6.64 -3.88
N LEU A 203 24.77 -7.11 -2.79
CA LEU A 203 25.04 -6.69 -1.42
C LEU A 203 25.42 -7.91 -0.58
N SER A 204 26.51 -7.83 0.17
CA SER A 204 26.92 -8.94 1.05
C SER A 204 25.97 -9.10 2.25
N THR A 205 25.91 -10.31 2.83
CA THR A 205 25.09 -10.57 4.03
C THR A 205 25.48 -9.66 5.20
N ALA A 206 26.78 -9.35 5.39
CA ALA A 206 27.22 -8.46 6.46
C ALA A 206 26.73 -7.02 6.26
N GLN A 207 26.78 -6.50 5.02
CA GLN A 207 26.26 -5.17 4.69
C GLN A 207 24.73 -5.12 4.79
N PHE A 208 24.05 -6.20 4.41
CA PHE A 208 22.61 -6.28 4.55
C PHE A 208 22.20 -6.30 6.02
N GLN A 209 22.89 -7.08 6.86
CA GLN A 209 22.66 -7.11 8.30
C GLN A 209 22.85 -5.72 8.93
N ALA A 210 23.92 -5.00 8.57
CA ALA A 210 24.11 -3.63 9.05
C ALA A 210 22.93 -2.71 8.67
N THR A 211 22.39 -2.85 7.44
CA THR A 211 21.19 -2.10 7.02
C THR A 211 19.95 -2.48 7.85
N LEU A 212 19.79 -3.75 8.22
CA LEU A 212 18.70 -4.21 9.09
C LEU A 212 18.85 -3.62 10.50
N ASP A 213 20.05 -3.65 11.06
CA ASP A 213 20.36 -3.13 12.40
C ASP A 213 20.13 -1.61 12.48
N ASP A 214 20.57 -0.86 11.46
CA ASP A 214 20.33 0.58 11.34
C ASP A 214 18.83 0.90 11.25
N THR A 215 18.09 0.09 10.47
CA THR A 215 16.64 0.24 10.32
C THR A 215 15.90 -0.06 11.61
N GLU A 216 16.27 -1.15 12.30
CA GLU A 216 15.68 -1.51 13.58
C GLU A 216 15.94 -0.43 14.62
N THR A 217 17.16 0.10 14.68
CA THR A 217 17.53 1.22 15.56
C THR A 217 16.68 2.46 15.28
N PHE A 218 16.52 2.83 14.01
CA PHE A 218 15.66 3.94 13.61
C PHE A 218 14.19 3.73 14.04
N LEU A 219 13.62 2.56 13.76
CA LEU A 219 12.21 2.30 14.02
C LEU A 219 11.91 2.19 15.53
N ARG A 220 12.83 1.63 16.32
CA ARG A 220 12.70 1.57 17.79
C ARG A 220 12.95 2.93 18.46
N GLY A 221 13.79 3.76 17.86
CA GLY A 221 14.05 5.13 18.31
C GLY A 221 13.08 6.17 17.74
N TRP A 222 12.03 5.74 17.03
CA TRP A 222 11.03 6.65 16.46
C TRP A 222 10.25 7.36 17.58
N ASP A 223 10.28 8.69 17.55
CA ASP A 223 9.54 9.54 18.48
C ASP A 223 8.36 10.20 17.76
N SER A 224 7.15 9.69 18.02
CA SER A 224 5.91 10.22 17.44
C SER A 224 5.53 11.59 18.01
N ASP A 225 6.08 12.02 19.14
CA ASP A 225 5.81 13.34 19.70
C ASP A 225 6.55 14.47 18.96
N GLN A 226 7.68 14.15 18.31
CA GLN A 226 8.50 15.10 17.55
C GLN A 226 8.13 15.18 16.06
N ALA A 227 7.21 14.33 15.59
CA ALA A 227 6.81 14.26 14.19
C ALA A 227 5.80 15.34 13.79
N VAL A 228 5.77 15.66 12.50
CA VAL A 228 4.79 16.60 11.92
C VAL A 228 3.63 15.83 11.33
N TYR A 229 2.41 16.26 11.68
CA TYR A 229 1.17 15.60 11.26
C TYR A 229 0.22 16.56 10.54
N PRO A 230 -0.68 16.04 9.68
CA PRO A 230 -1.66 16.86 8.95
C PRO A 230 -2.53 17.74 9.83
N THR A 231 -2.92 17.22 10.99
CA THR A 231 -3.87 17.84 11.90
C THR A 231 -3.52 17.43 13.34
N PRO A 232 -4.02 18.11 14.40
CA PRO A 232 -3.59 17.87 15.78
C PRO A 232 -4.19 16.60 16.41
N GLU A 233 -5.01 15.83 15.70
CA GLU A 233 -5.63 14.61 16.20
C GLU A 233 -4.59 13.59 16.69
N PRO A 234 -4.74 13.05 17.91
CA PRO A 234 -3.78 12.12 18.50
C PRO A 234 -3.67 10.80 17.73
N GLU A 235 -4.70 10.40 16.98
CA GLU A 235 -4.70 9.19 16.16
C GLU A 235 -3.59 9.16 15.12
N TRP A 236 -3.05 10.32 14.72
CA TRP A 236 -1.89 10.37 13.84
C TRP A 236 -0.64 9.75 14.44
N LYS A 237 -0.40 9.98 15.74
CA LYS A 237 0.73 9.40 16.47
C LYS A 237 0.57 7.89 16.58
N LEU A 238 -0.61 7.46 17.01
CA LEU A 238 -1.00 6.06 17.08
C LEU A 238 -0.81 5.34 15.73
N LEU A 239 -1.25 5.96 14.62
CA LEU A 239 -1.03 5.39 13.29
C LEU A 239 0.46 5.30 12.94
N ALA A 240 1.25 6.34 13.19
CA ALA A 240 2.68 6.30 12.93
C ALA A 240 3.37 5.15 13.69
N ASP A 241 3.01 4.97 14.96
CA ASP A 241 3.56 3.90 15.81
C ASP A 241 3.14 2.51 15.31
N ALA A 242 1.89 2.34 14.86
CA ALA A 242 1.43 1.10 14.25
C ALA A 242 2.20 0.77 12.96
N TYR A 243 2.51 1.78 12.13
CA TYR A 243 3.34 1.60 10.94
C TYR A 243 4.80 1.29 11.29
N CYS A 244 5.36 1.87 12.36
CA CYS A 244 6.68 1.51 12.87
C CYS A 244 6.75 0.02 13.23
N HIS A 245 5.81 -0.46 14.03
CA HIS A 245 5.74 -1.87 14.41
C HIS A 245 5.51 -2.80 13.21
N ALA A 246 4.67 -2.40 12.25
CA ALA A 246 4.46 -3.16 11.02
C ALA A 246 5.75 -3.29 10.19
N CYS A 247 6.56 -2.23 10.12
CA CYS A 247 7.87 -2.26 9.46
C CYS A 247 8.88 -3.11 10.24
N LEU A 248 8.91 -2.99 11.58
CA LEU A 248 9.75 -3.82 12.45
C LEU A 248 9.49 -5.32 12.27
N LEU A 249 8.22 -5.72 12.18
CA LEU A 249 7.83 -7.10 11.87
C LEU A 249 8.48 -7.56 10.57
N ARG A 250 8.48 -6.74 9.52
CA ARG A 250 9.11 -7.11 8.24
C ARG A 250 10.63 -7.19 8.33
N VAL A 251 11.27 -6.27 9.05
CA VAL A 251 12.73 -6.20 9.25
C VAL A 251 13.23 -7.45 9.98
N MET A 252 12.54 -7.85 11.06
CA MET A 252 12.89 -9.06 11.84
C MET A 252 12.74 -10.36 11.06
N ARG A 253 12.04 -10.35 9.92
CA ARG A 253 11.88 -11.50 9.03
C ARG A 253 13.04 -11.64 8.03
N TRP A 254 14.05 -10.79 8.08
CA TRP A 254 15.27 -10.93 7.30
C TRP A 254 16.49 -11.20 8.19
N PRO A 255 17.57 -11.78 7.63
CA PRO A 255 17.71 -12.24 6.24
C PRO A 255 17.01 -13.57 5.95
N ASP A 256 16.63 -14.34 6.98
CA ASP A 256 15.92 -15.61 6.85
C ASP A 256 14.48 -15.48 7.36
N THR A 257 13.53 -15.55 6.42
CA THR A 257 12.08 -15.43 6.67
C THR A 257 11.49 -16.59 7.47
N PHE A 258 12.21 -17.71 7.57
CA PHE A 258 11.77 -18.91 8.29
C PHE A 258 12.35 -19.01 9.71
N ALA A 259 13.40 -18.25 10.02
CA ALA A 259 14.19 -18.41 11.24
C ALA A 259 13.42 -18.09 12.52
N LEU A 260 12.76 -16.93 12.60
CA LEU A 260 12.11 -16.48 13.84
C LEU A 260 10.65 -16.94 13.89
N PRO A 261 10.24 -17.75 14.87
CA PRO A 261 8.83 -18.16 14.98
C PRO A 261 7.93 -16.95 15.30
N CYS A 262 6.63 -17.09 15.06
CA CYS A 262 5.67 -16.04 15.44
C CYS A 262 5.63 -15.81 16.96
N THR A 263 5.99 -16.80 17.77
CA THR A 263 6.04 -16.72 19.24
C THR A 263 7.26 -16.01 19.80
N ASP A 264 8.23 -15.59 18.97
CA ASP A 264 9.39 -14.80 19.44
C ASP A 264 8.90 -13.54 20.17
N GLU A 265 9.48 -13.25 21.33
CA GLU A 265 9.04 -12.14 22.19
C GLU A 265 9.11 -10.79 21.49
N ARG A 266 10.09 -10.58 20.59
CA ARG A 266 10.25 -9.32 19.86
C ARG A 266 9.19 -9.15 18.78
N ILE A 267 8.81 -10.26 18.13
CA ILE A 267 7.68 -10.31 17.19
C ILE A 267 6.40 -10.02 17.95
N GLN A 268 6.14 -10.73 19.05
CA GLN A 268 4.91 -10.56 19.83
C GLN A 268 4.79 -9.17 20.46
N ALA A 269 5.90 -8.55 20.89
CA ALA A 269 5.89 -7.17 21.34
C ALA A 269 5.35 -6.21 20.26
N SER A 270 5.74 -6.41 19.00
CA SER A 270 5.23 -5.59 17.89
C SER A 270 3.79 -5.93 17.51
N VAL A 271 3.41 -7.20 17.56
CA VAL A 271 2.01 -7.63 17.35
C VAL A 271 1.11 -6.99 18.39
N VAL A 272 1.43 -7.14 19.68
CA VAL A 272 0.63 -6.57 20.78
C VAL A 272 0.52 -5.05 20.66
N ALA A 273 1.63 -4.34 20.39
CA ALA A 273 1.59 -2.90 20.22
C ALA A 273 0.62 -2.45 19.09
N ILE A 274 0.60 -3.15 17.95
CA ILE A 274 -0.35 -2.85 16.87
C ILE A 274 -1.80 -3.10 17.32
N LEU A 275 -2.06 -4.20 18.04
CA LEU A 275 -3.41 -4.53 18.49
C LEU A 275 -3.91 -3.56 19.58
N ASP A 276 -3.04 -3.14 20.49
CA ASP A 276 -3.36 -2.15 21.53
C ASP A 276 -3.65 -0.77 20.90
N ILE A 277 -2.89 -0.37 19.88
CA ILE A 277 -3.17 0.83 19.09
C ILE A 277 -4.53 0.72 18.40
N ALA A 278 -4.83 -0.43 17.76
CA ALA A 278 -6.12 -0.66 17.12
C ALA A 278 -7.27 -0.62 18.13
N ALA A 279 -7.06 -1.11 19.36
CA ALA A 279 -8.05 -1.01 20.44
C ALA A 279 -8.28 0.42 20.93
N THR A 280 -7.26 1.27 20.81
CA THR A 280 -7.31 2.68 21.26
C THR A 280 -8.03 3.59 20.26
N ILE A 281 -7.84 3.36 18.95
CA ILE A 281 -8.48 4.17 17.92
C ILE A 281 -9.97 3.80 17.80
N PRO A 282 -10.93 4.74 17.96
CA PRO A 282 -12.34 4.43 17.78
C PRO A 282 -12.64 3.87 16.40
N ARG A 283 -13.44 2.81 16.32
CA ARG A 283 -13.79 2.15 15.04
C ARG A 283 -14.49 3.07 14.04
N THR A 284 -15.29 3.99 14.56
CA THR A 284 -15.98 5.04 13.78
C THR A 284 -15.04 6.16 13.33
N SER A 285 -13.79 6.18 13.82
CA SER A 285 -12.81 7.19 13.46
C SER A 285 -12.39 7.04 12.00
N ARG A 286 -12.25 8.17 11.30
CA ARG A 286 -11.75 8.20 9.91
C ARG A 286 -10.38 7.57 9.76
N PHE A 287 -9.62 7.46 10.85
CA PHE A 287 -8.28 6.88 10.93
C PHE A 287 -8.28 5.36 10.89
N TYR A 288 -9.33 4.71 11.37
CA TYR A 288 -9.33 3.27 11.63
C TYR A 288 -9.01 2.44 10.37
N LYS A 289 -9.58 2.81 9.21
CA LYS A 289 -9.28 2.14 7.93
C LYS A 289 -7.81 2.18 7.50
N ARG A 290 -7.01 3.13 8.02
CA ARG A 290 -5.56 3.22 7.74
C ARG A 290 -4.74 2.19 8.50
N LEU A 291 -5.35 1.47 9.45
CA LEU A 291 -4.75 0.35 10.17
C LEU A 291 -4.76 -0.96 9.36
N LEU A 292 -5.38 -1.01 8.18
CA LEU A 292 -5.51 -2.26 7.41
C LEU A 292 -4.16 -2.95 7.19
N PHE A 293 -3.12 -2.21 6.79
CA PHE A 293 -1.80 -2.77 6.57
C PHE A 293 -1.10 -3.20 7.88
N PRO A 294 -1.02 -2.35 8.93
CA PRO A 294 -0.53 -2.79 10.24
C PRO A 294 -1.24 -4.02 10.81
N LEU A 295 -2.57 -4.06 10.74
CA LEU A 295 -3.39 -5.20 11.19
C LEU A 295 -3.09 -6.47 10.40
N PHE A 296 -2.90 -6.35 9.09
CA PHE A 296 -2.46 -7.48 8.27
C PHE A 296 -1.10 -8.02 8.73
N MET A 297 -0.11 -7.13 8.93
CA MET A 297 1.22 -7.55 9.41
C MET A 297 1.14 -8.20 10.79
N ALA A 298 0.38 -7.63 11.72
CA ALA A 298 0.16 -8.19 13.06
C ALA A 298 -0.59 -9.54 13.00
N GLY A 299 -1.63 -9.65 12.17
CA GLY A 299 -2.38 -10.88 11.95
C GLY A 299 -1.53 -11.99 11.36
N ALA A 300 -0.69 -11.63 10.41
CA ALA A 300 0.23 -12.59 9.80
C ALA A 300 1.23 -13.11 10.82
N ASP A 301 1.52 -12.42 11.93
CA ASP A 301 2.41 -12.85 13.01
C ASP A 301 1.69 -13.14 14.34
N ALA A 302 0.35 -13.23 14.33
CA ALA A 302 -0.44 -13.58 15.50
C ALA A 302 -0.13 -15.02 15.95
N ALA A 303 0.11 -15.19 17.25
CA ALA A 303 0.50 -16.48 17.84
C ALA A 303 -0.67 -17.18 18.56
N SER A 304 -1.70 -16.44 18.98
CA SER A 304 -2.85 -17.01 19.68
C SER A 304 -4.16 -16.86 18.91
N LEU A 305 -5.10 -17.78 19.15
CA LEU A 305 -6.45 -17.72 18.58
C LEU A 305 -7.17 -16.41 18.95
N HIS A 306 -6.92 -15.87 20.15
CA HIS A 306 -7.49 -14.60 20.58
C HIS A 306 -7.00 -13.43 19.71
N GLN A 307 -5.69 -13.34 19.47
CA GLN A 307 -5.12 -12.31 18.57
C GLN A 307 -5.64 -12.46 17.14
N MET A 308 -5.69 -13.69 16.60
CA MET A 308 -6.20 -13.96 15.25
C MET A 308 -7.67 -13.52 15.12
N HIS A 309 -8.50 -13.86 16.11
CA HIS A 309 -9.90 -13.45 16.13
C HIS A 309 -10.06 -11.93 16.22
N TYR A 310 -9.26 -11.27 17.08
CA TYR A 310 -9.29 -9.82 17.21
C TYR A 310 -8.88 -9.12 15.92
N VAL A 311 -7.81 -9.57 15.26
CA VAL A 311 -7.40 -9.03 13.95
C VAL A 311 -8.51 -9.18 12.91
N ARG A 312 -9.15 -10.36 12.86
CA ARG A 312 -10.27 -10.61 11.95
C ARG A 312 -11.42 -9.63 12.21
N LEU A 313 -11.81 -9.44 13.47
CA LEU A 313 -12.83 -8.48 13.87
C LEU A 313 -12.49 -7.04 13.41
N CYS A 314 -11.23 -6.62 13.60
CA CYS A 314 -10.79 -5.29 13.18
C CYS A 314 -10.79 -5.12 11.65
N ILE A 315 -10.37 -6.16 10.91
CA ILE A 315 -10.37 -6.14 9.45
C ILE A 315 -11.81 -6.15 8.90
N ASP A 316 -12.71 -6.92 9.50
CA ASP A 316 -14.12 -6.99 9.07
C ASP A 316 -14.82 -5.64 9.26
N GLU A 317 -14.53 -4.90 10.35
CA GLU A 317 -14.97 -3.51 10.53
C GLU A 317 -14.47 -2.56 9.40
N ILE A 318 -13.22 -2.75 8.96
CA ILE A 318 -12.68 -1.96 7.84
C ILE A 318 -13.40 -2.32 6.53
N LYS A 319 -13.73 -3.60 6.31
CA LYS A 319 -14.50 -4.03 5.14
C LYS A 319 -15.89 -3.39 5.14
N GLU A 320 -16.59 -3.46 6.26
CA GLU A 320 -17.93 -2.88 6.42
C GLU A 320 -17.93 -1.37 6.18
N SER A 321 -16.97 -0.65 6.77
CA SER A 321 -16.87 0.81 6.63
C SER A 321 -16.41 1.29 5.24
N THR A 322 -15.71 0.46 4.47
CA THR A 322 -15.20 0.82 3.13
C THR A 322 -16.00 0.23 1.97
N GLY A 323 -16.80 -0.81 2.23
CA GLY A 323 -17.46 -1.61 1.19
C GLY A 323 -16.48 -2.40 0.32
N ILE A 324 -15.22 -2.56 0.74
CA ILE A 324 -14.21 -3.33 0.01
C ILE A 324 -14.02 -4.66 0.73
N PRO A 325 -14.20 -5.82 0.06
CA PRO A 325 -14.21 -7.10 0.74
C PRO A 325 -12.82 -7.62 1.13
N HIS A 326 -11.74 -7.12 0.52
CA HIS A 326 -10.35 -7.52 0.81
C HIS A 326 -10.14 -9.06 0.85
N HIS A 327 -10.71 -9.79 -0.12
CA HIS A 327 -10.70 -11.26 -0.13
C HIS A 327 -9.29 -11.87 -0.11
N ALA A 328 -8.39 -11.41 -0.98
CA ALA A 328 -7.02 -11.95 -1.03
C ALA A 328 -6.26 -11.79 0.30
N LEU A 329 -6.41 -10.64 0.96
CA LEU A 329 -5.77 -10.37 2.25
C LEU A 329 -6.30 -11.32 3.34
N THR A 330 -7.62 -11.51 3.40
CA THR A 330 -8.26 -12.38 4.40
C THR A 330 -7.94 -13.85 4.17
N GLN A 331 -7.91 -14.27 2.90
CA GLN A 331 -7.53 -15.63 2.50
C GLN A 331 -6.09 -15.91 2.92
N LEU A 332 -5.18 -14.98 2.64
CA LEU A 332 -3.76 -15.12 2.97
C LEU A 332 -3.52 -15.31 4.48
N LEU A 333 -4.23 -14.54 5.33
CA LEU A 333 -4.17 -14.73 6.78
C LEU A 333 -4.71 -16.11 7.19
N THR A 334 -5.79 -16.55 6.55
CA THR A 334 -6.39 -17.87 6.80
C THR A 334 -5.40 -18.98 6.47
N ASP A 335 -4.75 -18.91 5.31
CA ASP A 335 -3.77 -19.91 4.85
C ASP A 335 -2.57 -20.00 5.81
N VAL A 336 -2.04 -18.86 6.25
CA VAL A 336 -0.97 -18.78 7.25
C VAL A 336 -1.38 -19.42 8.57
N TRP A 337 -2.61 -19.16 9.04
CA TRP A 337 -3.11 -19.70 10.31
C TRP A 337 -3.46 -21.20 10.23
N GLU A 338 -3.89 -21.69 9.08
CA GLU A 338 -4.07 -23.13 8.81
C GLU A 338 -2.72 -23.86 8.82
N GLU A 339 -1.73 -23.35 8.07
CA GLU A 339 -0.40 -23.96 7.98
C GLU A 339 0.33 -23.94 9.34
N ARG A 340 0.09 -22.93 10.18
CA ARG A 340 0.59 -22.94 11.57
C ARG A 340 -0.02 -24.04 12.42
N ARG A 341 -1.30 -24.38 12.21
CA ARG A 341 -1.96 -25.45 12.96
C ARG A 341 -1.46 -26.83 12.56
N THR A 342 -1.07 -27.02 11.30
CA THR A 342 -0.46 -28.28 10.83
C THR A 342 1.01 -28.42 11.22
N ASN A 343 1.66 -27.35 11.70
CA ASN A 343 3.04 -27.34 12.23
C ASN A 343 3.09 -27.12 13.76
N PRO A 344 2.67 -28.10 14.58
CA PRO A 344 2.46 -27.92 16.03
C PRO A 344 3.75 -27.69 16.83
N ARG A 345 4.93 -27.97 16.26
CA ARG A 345 6.20 -27.71 16.95
C ARG A 345 6.61 -26.23 16.89
N GLY A 346 6.03 -25.44 15.98
CA GLY A 346 6.16 -23.96 15.98
C GLY A 346 7.59 -23.42 15.91
N LEU A 347 8.59 -24.26 15.57
CA LEU A 347 10.01 -23.89 15.64
C LEU A 347 10.44 -22.99 14.48
N ARG A 348 9.63 -22.88 13.43
CA ARG A 348 9.90 -22.06 12.25
C ARG A 348 8.73 -21.16 11.96
N ASN A 349 9.02 -20.01 11.36
CA ASN A 349 7.99 -19.13 10.86
C ASN A 349 7.19 -19.81 9.73
N VAL A 350 5.94 -19.38 9.58
CA VAL A 350 5.14 -19.58 8.37
C VAL A 350 5.06 -18.22 7.67
N PRO A 351 5.99 -17.93 6.73
CA PRO A 351 6.05 -16.63 6.07
C PRO A 351 4.91 -16.49 5.05
N TRP A 352 4.08 -15.47 5.24
CA TRP A 352 2.92 -15.21 4.37
C TRP A 352 3.31 -14.94 2.90
N MET A 353 4.54 -14.55 2.61
CA MET A 353 4.99 -14.29 1.23
C MET A 353 4.99 -15.55 0.35
N GLU A 354 5.12 -16.74 0.94
CA GLU A 354 5.22 -18.02 0.21
C GLU A 354 3.89 -18.43 -0.43
N PHE A 355 2.77 -18.00 0.17
CA PHE A 355 1.42 -18.27 -0.37
C PHE A 355 1.10 -17.39 -1.58
N TYR A 356 1.90 -16.33 -1.82
CA TYR A 356 1.80 -15.51 -3.03
C TYR A 356 2.57 -16.11 -4.22
N THR A 357 3.48 -17.05 -3.97
CA THR A 357 4.31 -17.72 -4.99
C THR A 357 3.82 -19.12 -5.34
N ALA A 358 2.75 -19.59 -4.70
CA ALA A 358 2.19 -20.92 -4.89
C ALA A 358 1.16 -21.04 -6.03
N PHE A 359 1.05 -20.03 -6.89
CA PHE A 359 0.30 -20.11 -8.16
C PHE A 359 1.20 -19.76 -9.35
#